data_AF-A0A1I3WQY9-F1
#
_entry.id   AF-A0A1I3WQY9-F1
#
_cell.length_a   1.000
_cell.length_b   1.000
_cell.length_c   1.000
_cell.angle_alpha   90.00
_cell.angle_beta   90.00
_cell.angle_gamma   90.00
#
_symmetry.space_group_name_H-M   'P 1'
#
loop_
_entity.id
_entity.type
_entity.pdbx_description
1 polymer ?
#
loop_
_entity_poly.entity_id
_entity_poly.type
_entity_poly.pdbx_seq_one_letter_code
_entity_poly.pdbx_strand_id
1 'polypeptide(L)'
;MPAVPVPAPVPSAAATLPWSQTLLVALIIAVAVLLAGLIVILARAKAPRSDAGGSVVRSWIAVSLVLGLVLFAAFAFAVDDTALRSTLVGGLTASVGSAVSFYFSANSSDQARQDLLSAAIGTELVPDLEGMTEATATATLGLTALKLERDPTSSPDPAAKVDNQDPSAGTMSPKGTAVRVHFSA
;
A
#
# COMPACT_ATOMS: atom_id res chain seq x y z
N MET A 1 20.07 -1.00 72.02
CA MET A 1 18.77 -1.06 71.31
C MET A 1 18.79 -2.29 70.42
N PRO A 2 17.96 -3.31 70.67
CA PRO A 2 17.94 -4.53 69.86
C PRO A 2 17.31 -4.26 68.48
N ALA A 3 17.93 -4.78 67.42
CA ALA A 3 17.45 -4.64 66.04
C ALA A 3 16.12 -5.38 65.85
N VAL A 4 15.14 -4.71 65.26
CA VAL A 4 13.85 -5.30 64.90
C VAL A 4 14.05 -6.21 63.67
N PRO A 5 13.67 -7.50 63.71
CA PRO A 5 13.77 -8.37 62.55
C PRO A 5 12.75 -7.94 61.48
N VAL A 6 13.24 -7.69 60.26
CA VAL A 6 12.40 -7.42 59.09
C VAL A 6 11.75 -8.74 58.64
N PRO A 7 10.41 -8.81 58.47
CA PRO A 7 9.75 -10.00 57.96
C PRO A 7 10.16 -10.26 56.51
N ALA A 8 10.53 -11.50 56.21
CA ALA A 8 10.84 -11.94 54.85
C ALA A 8 9.60 -11.85 53.94
N PRO A 9 9.75 -11.56 52.63
CA PRO A 9 8.64 -11.53 51.69
C PRO A 9 8.01 -12.92 51.61
N VAL A 10 6.72 -13.01 51.93
CA VAL A 10 5.94 -14.23 51.76
C VAL A 10 5.79 -14.52 50.26
N PRO A 11 6.07 -15.74 49.77
CA PRO A 11 5.79 -16.10 48.39
C PRO A 11 4.26 -16.11 48.20
N SER A 12 3.75 -15.17 47.40
CA SER A 12 2.37 -15.20 46.95
C SER A 12 2.13 -16.52 46.21
N ALA A 13 1.28 -17.38 46.78
CA ALA A 13 0.85 -18.61 46.12
C ALA A 13 0.19 -18.23 44.79
N ALA A 14 0.91 -18.46 43.69
CA ALA A 14 0.37 -18.34 42.35
C ALA A 14 -0.87 -19.24 42.27
N ALA A 15 -2.04 -18.65 42.04
CA ALA A 15 -3.27 -19.37 41.83
C ALA A 15 -3.15 -20.19 40.53
N THR A 16 -2.63 -21.40 40.65
CA THR A 16 -2.61 -22.37 39.56
C THR A 16 -4.00 -22.98 39.47
N LEU A 17 -4.61 -22.90 38.30
CA LEU A 17 -5.90 -23.52 38.06
C LEU A 17 -5.78 -25.03 38.35
N PRO A 18 -6.74 -25.64 39.05
CA PRO A 18 -6.72 -27.08 39.29
C PRO A 18 -6.65 -27.81 37.95
N TRP A 19 -5.88 -28.89 37.89
CA TRP A 19 -5.59 -29.68 36.68
C TRP A 19 -6.83 -30.04 35.84
N SER A 20 -7.98 -30.24 36.49
CA SER A 20 -9.27 -30.50 35.83
C SER A 20 -9.82 -29.28 35.08
N GLN A 21 -9.55 -28.07 35.55
CA GLN A 21 -9.98 -26.82 34.94
C GLN A 21 -9.08 -26.42 33.77
N THR A 22 -7.78 -26.75 33.80
CA THR A 22 -6.89 -26.63 32.65
C THR A 22 -7.33 -27.54 31.50
N LEU A 23 -7.69 -28.79 31.80
CA LEU A 23 -8.26 -29.70 30.79
C LEU A 23 -9.60 -29.21 30.23
N LEU A 24 -10.46 -28.62 31.06
CA LEU A 24 -11.75 -28.08 30.62
C LEU A 24 -11.56 -26.86 29.71
N VAL A 25 -10.67 -25.94 30.06
CA VAL A 25 -10.32 -24.78 29.23
C VAL A 25 -9.67 -25.23 27.91
N ALA A 26 -8.76 -26.21 27.96
CA ALA A 26 -8.16 -26.79 26.76
C ALA A 26 -9.21 -27.43 25.84
N LEU A 27 -10.20 -28.12 26.41
CA LEU A 27 -11.30 -28.73 25.66
C LEU A 27 -12.22 -27.66 25.04
N ILE A 28 -12.56 -26.59 25.77
CA ILE A 28 -13.34 -25.46 25.23
C ILE A 28 -12.61 -24.81 24.06
N ILE A 29 -11.31 -24.57 24.19
CA ILE A 29 -10.49 -23.98 23.11
C ILE A 29 -10.45 -24.95 21.92
N ALA A 30 -10.21 -26.24 22.14
CA ALA A 30 -10.20 -27.24 21.08
C ALA A 30 -11.55 -27.31 20.33
N VAL A 31 -12.67 -27.28 21.06
CA VAL A 31 -14.01 -27.24 20.47
C VAL A 31 -14.26 -25.94 19.72
N ALA A 32 -13.83 -24.80 20.23
CA ALA A 32 -13.96 -23.51 19.54
C ALA A 32 -13.15 -23.48 18.23
N VAL A 33 -11.96 -24.07 18.21
CA VAL A 33 -11.12 -24.21 17.01
C VAL A 33 -11.76 -25.16 16.01
N LEU A 34 -12.26 -26.30 16.46
CA LEU A 34 -12.97 -27.25 15.60
C LEU A 34 -14.25 -26.64 15.04
N LEU A 35 -15.00 -25.86 15.83
CA LEU A 35 -16.19 -25.14 15.36
C LEU A 35 -15.82 -24.05 14.35
N ALA A 36 -14.78 -23.24 14.60
CA ALA A 36 -14.31 -22.24 13.64
C ALA A 36 -13.85 -22.90 12.33
N GLY A 37 -13.08 -23.99 12.41
CA GLY A 37 -12.67 -24.78 11.25
C GLY A 37 -13.85 -25.40 10.50
N LEU A 38 -14.83 -25.96 11.22
CA LEU A 38 -16.05 -26.54 10.67
C LEU A 38 -16.93 -25.48 10.00
N ILE A 39 -17.06 -24.29 10.59
CA ILE A 39 -17.77 -23.14 10.02
C ILE A 39 -17.11 -22.72 8.69
N VAL A 40 -15.78 -22.70 8.61
CA VAL A 40 -15.04 -22.40 7.38
C VAL A 40 -15.24 -23.48 6.31
N ILE A 41 -15.26 -24.76 6.69
CA ILE A 41 -15.52 -25.89 5.78
C ILE A 41 -16.97 -25.86 5.27
N LEU A 42 -17.93 -25.55 6.13
CA LEU A 42 -19.34 -25.41 5.76
C LEU A 42 -19.59 -24.17 4.88
N ALA A 43 -18.93 -23.06 5.18
CA ALA A 43 -18.95 -21.87 4.34
C ALA A 43 -18.36 -22.14 2.95
N ARG A 44 -17.30 -22.96 2.87
CA ARG A 44 -16.73 -23.47 1.60
C ARG A 44 -17.68 -24.39 0.85
N ALA A 45 -18.39 -25.27 1.55
CA ALA A 45 -19.34 -26.21 0.92
C ALA A 45 -20.58 -25.51 0.35
N LYS A 46 -20.96 -24.36 0.93
CA LYS A 46 -22.15 -23.60 0.55
C LYS A 46 -21.85 -22.39 -0.36
N ALA A 47 -20.58 -22.03 -0.55
CA ALA A 47 -20.20 -20.97 -1.47
C ALA A 47 -20.42 -21.42 -2.93
N PRO A 48 -21.27 -20.74 -3.71
CA PRO A 48 -21.48 -21.07 -5.12
C PRO A 48 -20.16 -20.87 -5.88
N ARG A 49 -19.85 -21.83 -6.76
CA ARG A 49 -18.74 -21.74 -7.71
C ARG A 49 -19.02 -20.60 -8.69
N SER A 50 -18.71 -19.36 -8.31
CA SER A 50 -18.73 -18.23 -9.23
C SER A 50 -17.35 -18.12 -9.88
N ASP A 51 -17.33 -18.33 -11.20
CA ASP A 51 -16.21 -18.11 -12.10
C ASP A 51 -15.56 -16.73 -11.88
N ALA A 52 -14.34 -16.68 -11.33
CA ALA A 52 -13.55 -15.44 -11.30
C ALA A 52 -12.08 -15.70 -10.91
N GLY A 53 -11.24 -16.04 -11.89
CA GLY A 53 -9.81 -16.32 -11.69
C GLY A 53 -8.98 -15.20 -11.03
N GLY A 54 -9.47 -13.96 -10.98
CA GLY A 54 -8.78 -12.83 -10.34
C GLY A 54 -9.23 -12.49 -8.91
N SER A 55 -10.52 -12.62 -8.59
CA SER A 55 -11.04 -12.33 -7.24
C SER A 55 -10.89 -13.52 -6.30
N VAL A 56 -10.90 -14.74 -6.85
CA VAL A 56 -10.73 -15.98 -6.07
C VAL A 56 -9.35 -16.03 -5.43
N VAL A 57 -8.28 -15.65 -6.13
CA VAL A 57 -6.91 -15.65 -5.56
C VAL A 57 -6.78 -14.64 -4.43
N ARG A 58 -7.29 -13.41 -4.62
CA ARG A 58 -7.29 -12.37 -3.57
C ARG A 58 -8.15 -12.76 -2.37
N SER A 59 -9.33 -13.33 -2.61
CA SER A 59 -10.23 -13.82 -1.57
C SER A 59 -9.65 -15.03 -0.82
N TRP A 60 -8.97 -15.94 -1.53
CA TRP A 60 -8.35 -17.14 -0.95
C TRP A 60 -7.15 -16.80 -0.08
N ILE A 61 -6.30 -15.85 -0.49
CA ILE A 61 -5.19 -15.36 0.33
C ILE A 61 -5.73 -14.78 1.64
N ALA A 62 -6.77 -13.95 1.58
CA ALA A 62 -7.40 -13.37 2.77
C ALA A 62 -7.95 -14.45 3.72
N VAL A 63 -8.66 -15.45 3.19
CA VAL A 63 -9.20 -16.56 4.00
C VAL A 63 -8.07 -17.39 4.64
N SER A 64 -6.98 -17.64 3.91
CA SER A 64 -5.83 -18.40 4.43
C SER A 64 -5.10 -17.64 5.54
N LEU A 65 -5.01 -16.31 5.41
CA LEU A 65 -4.38 -15.43 6.39
C LEU A 65 -5.21 -15.37 7.67
N VAL A 66 -6.54 -15.24 7.55
CA VAL A 66 -7.46 -15.26 8.71
C VAL A 66 -7.44 -16.63 9.38
N LEU A 67 -7.46 -17.73 8.62
CA LEU A 67 -7.41 -19.08 9.18
C LEU A 67 -6.08 -19.33 9.92
N GLY A 68 -4.96 -18.89 9.34
CA GLY A 68 -3.65 -18.97 9.98
C GLY A 68 -3.57 -18.16 11.28
N LEU A 69 -4.16 -16.96 11.31
CA LEU A 69 -4.22 -16.11 12.50
C LEU A 69 -5.06 -16.76 13.61
N VAL A 70 -6.22 -17.34 13.27
CA VAL A 70 -7.08 -18.04 14.24
C VAL A 70 -6.39 -19.28 14.81
N LEU A 71 -5.71 -20.07 13.97
CA LEU A 71 -4.97 -21.26 14.40
C LEU A 71 -3.78 -20.88 15.30
N PHE A 72 -3.05 -19.81 14.94
CA PHE A 72 -1.97 -19.27 15.76
C PHE A 72 -2.47 -18.79 17.14
N ALA A 73 -3.57 -18.03 17.17
CA ALA A 73 -4.17 -17.57 18.42
C ALA A 73 -4.58 -18.76 19.30
N ALA A 74 -5.20 -19.78 18.72
CA ALA A 74 -5.57 -20.99 19.43
C ALA A 74 -4.37 -21.75 19.99
N PHE A 75 -3.30 -21.90 19.21
CA PHE A 75 -2.07 -22.56 19.65
C PHE A 75 -1.39 -21.76 20.79
N ALA A 76 -1.36 -20.44 20.69
CA ALA A 76 -0.83 -19.57 21.74
C ALA A 76 -1.60 -19.68 23.06
N PHE A 77 -2.92 -19.93 23.03
CA PHE A 77 -3.74 -20.15 24.23
C PHE A 77 -3.73 -21.62 24.74
N ALA A 78 -3.38 -22.60 23.90
CA ALA A 78 -3.36 -24.01 24.25
C ALA A 78 -2.03 -24.50 24.87
N VAL A 79 -0.91 -23.82 24.63
CA VAL A 79 0.40 -24.18 25.20
C VAL A 79 0.47 -23.69 26.65
N ASP A 80 0.37 -24.52 27.68
CA ASP A 80 0.42 -24.07 29.10
C ASP A 80 1.75 -23.38 29.52
N ASP A 81 2.78 -23.45 28.67
CA ASP A 81 4.12 -22.98 28.97
C ASP A 81 4.31 -21.47 28.69
N THR A 82 4.31 -20.65 29.74
CA THR A 82 4.44 -19.19 29.69
C THR A 82 5.72 -18.72 28.96
N ALA A 83 6.80 -19.51 29.03
CA ALA A 83 8.04 -19.20 28.34
C ALA A 83 7.87 -19.33 26.82
N LEU A 84 7.28 -20.45 26.34
CA LEU A 84 7.03 -20.67 24.92
C LEU A 84 6.04 -19.67 24.34
N ARG A 85 5.00 -19.29 25.11
CA ARG A 85 4.05 -18.23 24.71
C ARG A 85 4.76 -16.89 24.51
N SER A 86 5.61 -16.50 25.45
CA SER A 86 6.33 -15.22 25.38
C SER A 86 7.29 -15.18 24.20
N THR A 87 7.98 -16.29 23.90
CA THR A 87 8.86 -16.41 22.74
C THR A 87 8.07 -16.38 21.42
N LEU A 88 6.93 -17.08 21.33
CA LEU A 88 6.07 -17.07 20.13
C LEU A 88 5.46 -15.69 19.87
N VAL A 89 4.91 -15.04 20.91
CA VAL A 89 4.32 -13.69 20.80
C VAL A 89 5.40 -12.65 20.49
N GLY A 90 6.59 -12.77 21.10
CA GLY A 90 7.74 -11.91 20.79
C GLY A 90 8.22 -12.08 19.35
N GLY A 91 8.33 -13.33 18.87
CA GLY A 91 8.73 -13.65 17.49
C GLY A 91 7.73 -13.17 16.44
N LEU A 92 6.42 -13.33 16.69
CA LEU A 92 5.36 -12.81 15.83
C LEU A 92 5.43 -11.27 15.77
N THR A 93 5.53 -10.61 16.91
CA THR A 93 5.60 -9.14 16.99
C THR A 93 6.81 -8.60 16.22
N ALA A 94 7.97 -9.24 16.37
CA ALA A 94 9.17 -8.90 15.61
C ALA A 94 9.00 -9.11 14.10
N SER A 95 8.38 -10.22 13.68
CA SER A 95 8.16 -10.55 12.27
C SER A 95 7.19 -9.58 11.58
N VAL A 96 6.11 -9.20 12.27
CA VAL A 96 5.14 -8.22 11.77
C VAL A 96 5.78 -6.83 11.67
N GLY A 97 6.59 -6.42 12.66
CA GLY A 97 7.33 -5.16 12.61
C GLY A 97 8.29 -5.08 11.42
N SER A 98 9.02 -6.17 11.14
CA SER A 98 9.88 -6.26 9.96
C SER A 98 9.09 -6.12 8.64
N ALA A 99 7.98 -6.84 8.51
CA ALA A 99 7.14 -6.76 7.30
C ALA A 99 6.59 -5.35 7.04
N VAL A 100 6.12 -4.65 8.09
CA VAL A 100 5.64 -3.27 7.99
C VAL A 100 6.77 -2.31 7.62
N SER A 101 7.95 -2.48 8.23
CA SER A 101 9.12 -1.65 7.89
C SER A 101 9.54 -1.81 6.43
N PHE A 102 9.55 -3.04 5.92
CA PHE A 102 9.86 -3.31 4.52
C PHE A 102 8.81 -2.71 3.57
N TYR A 103 7.52 -2.76 3.92
CA TYR A 103 6.46 -2.17 3.12
C TYR A 103 6.62 -0.65 2.96
N PHE A 104 6.83 0.08 4.06
CA PHE A 104 7.03 1.52 3.98
C PHE A 104 8.34 1.90 3.30
N SER A 105 9.41 1.13 3.52
CA SER A 105 10.69 1.34 2.84
C SER A 105 10.61 1.10 1.34
N ALA A 106 9.81 0.12 0.90
CA ALA A 106 9.56 -0.11 -0.52
C ALA A 106 8.79 1.07 -1.14
N ASN A 107 7.70 1.49 -0.50
CA ASN A 107 6.84 2.54 -1.04
C ASN A 107 7.51 3.93 -1.08
N SER A 108 8.39 4.26 -0.12
CA SER A 108 9.19 5.49 -0.17
C SER A 108 10.24 5.45 -1.28
N SER A 109 10.85 4.28 -1.51
CA SER A 109 11.81 4.08 -2.62
C SER A 109 11.14 4.23 -3.98
N ASP A 110 9.92 3.70 -4.14
CA ASP A 110 9.17 3.82 -5.39
C ASP A 110 8.74 5.26 -5.68
N GLN A 111 8.36 6.02 -4.65
CA GLN A 111 8.10 7.47 -4.78
C GLN A 111 9.38 8.24 -5.17
N ALA A 112 10.51 7.96 -4.51
CA ALA A 112 11.79 8.59 -4.84
C ALA A 112 12.22 8.31 -6.28
N ARG A 113 11.99 7.09 -6.79
CA ARG A 113 12.26 6.76 -8.20
C ARG A 113 11.37 7.54 -9.16
N GLN A 114 10.08 7.69 -8.85
CA GLN A 114 9.15 8.48 -9.66
C GLN A 114 9.54 9.96 -9.69
N ASP A 115 9.97 10.50 -8.55
CA ASP A 115 10.46 11.87 -8.45
C ASP A 115 11.74 12.07 -9.28
N LEU A 116 12.69 11.14 -9.19
CA LEU A 116 13.88 11.14 -10.04
C LEU A 116 13.56 11.02 -11.53
N LEU A 117 12.59 10.16 -11.89
CA LEU A 117 12.09 10.06 -13.25
C LEU A 117 11.54 11.42 -13.67
N SER A 118 10.62 12.01 -12.90
CA SER A 118 10.02 13.32 -13.17
C SER A 118 11.04 14.46 -13.25
N ALA A 119 12.11 14.40 -12.46
CA ALA A 119 13.20 15.38 -12.50
C ALA A 119 14.11 15.15 -13.72
N ALA A 120 14.32 13.90 -14.13
CA ALA A 120 15.13 13.54 -15.29
C ALA A 120 14.43 13.88 -16.61
N ILE A 121 13.14 13.57 -16.75
CA ILE A 121 12.24 14.16 -17.75
C ILE A 121 11.79 15.53 -17.26
N GLY A 122 12.74 16.44 -17.04
CA GLY A 122 12.46 17.76 -16.45
C GLY A 122 11.28 18.45 -17.10
N THR A 123 10.59 19.30 -16.35
CA THR A 123 9.52 20.14 -16.89
C THR A 123 10.10 21.43 -17.46
N GLU A 124 9.47 21.95 -18.51
CA GLU A 124 9.82 23.21 -19.15
C GLU A 124 8.57 24.08 -19.25
N LEU A 125 8.76 25.39 -19.08
CA LEU A 125 7.67 26.36 -19.13
C LEU A 125 7.22 26.51 -20.59
N VAL A 126 5.93 26.36 -20.84
CA VAL A 126 5.37 26.61 -22.18
C VAL A 126 5.45 28.11 -22.48
N PRO A 127 6.18 28.53 -23.54
CA PRO A 127 6.23 29.92 -23.97
C PRO A 127 4.85 30.42 -24.41
N ASP A 128 4.62 31.73 -24.32
CA ASP A 128 3.43 32.31 -24.92
C ASP A 128 3.60 32.42 -26.44
N LEU A 129 2.74 31.73 -27.19
CA LEU A 129 2.73 31.72 -28.65
C LEU A 129 1.53 32.46 -29.23
N GLU A 130 0.58 32.90 -28.39
CA GLU A 130 -0.64 33.57 -28.84
C GLU A 130 -0.29 34.87 -29.58
N GLY A 131 -0.94 35.08 -30.73
CA GLY A 131 -0.68 36.24 -31.59
C GLY A 131 0.60 36.15 -32.44
N MET A 132 1.41 35.10 -32.30
CA MET A 132 2.59 34.86 -33.14
C MET A 132 2.23 34.19 -34.46
N THR A 133 3.08 34.39 -35.48
CA THR A 133 3.02 33.64 -36.74
C THR A 133 3.68 32.27 -36.58
N GLU A 134 3.33 31.30 -37.43
CA GLU A 134 3.91 29.94 -37.40
C GLU A 134 5.45 29.94 -37.36
N ALA A 135 6.08 30.77 -38.19
CA ALA A 135 7.54 30.86 -38.26
C ALA A 135 8.15 31.33 -36.93
N THR A 136 7.50 32.29 -36.27
CA THR A 136 7.97 32.86 -34.99
C THR A 136 7.69 31.88 -33.85
N ALA A 137 6.51 31.25 -33.83
CA ALA A 137 6.14 30.25 -32.83
C ALA A 137 7.06 29.01 -32.89
N THR A 138 7.42 28.55 -34.10
CA THR A 138 8.36 27.45 -34.32
C THR A 138 9.76 27.80 -33.82
N ALA A 139 10.22 29.03 -34.06
CA ALA A 139 11.52 29.50 -33.57
C ALA A 139 11.54 29.57 -32.03
N THR A 140 10.48 30.10 -31.41
CA THR A 140 10.37 30.19 -29.95
C THR A 140 10.30 28.81 -29.28
N LEU A 141 9.52 27.88 -29.83
CA LEU A 141 9.45 26.51 -29.30
C LEU A 141 10.73 25.71 -29.57
N GLY A 142 11.46 25.98 -30.65
CA GLY A 142 12.74 25.34 -30.95
C GLY A 142 13.86 25.66 -29.95
N LEU A 143 13.70 26.72 -29.15
CA LEU A 143 14.59 27.04 -28.03
C LEU A 143 14.28 26.25 -26.76
N THR A 144 13.16 25.52 -26.74
CA THR A 144 12.71 24.67 -25.63
C THR A 144 12.79 23.19 -26.03
N ALA A 145 12.68 22.27 -25.08
CA ALA A 145 12.54 20.85 -25.41
C ALA A 145 11.09 20.41 -25.70
N LEU A 146 10.20 21.36 -26.09
CA LEU A 146 8.82 21.10 -26.47
C LEU A 146 8.69 20.88 -27.98
N LYS A 147 7.63 20.18 -28.41
CA LYS A 147 7.33 19.93 -29.84
C LYS A 147 6.16 20.81 -30.28
N LEU A 148 6.29 21.48 -31.42
CA LEU A 148 5.15 22.14 -32.06
C LEU A 148 4.30 21.10 -32.80
N GLU A 149 3.00 21.08 -32.53
CA GLU A 149 2.01 20.34 -33.30
C GLU A 149 0.96 21.31 -33.85
N ARG A 150 0.80 21.35 -35.16
CA ARG A 150 -0.25 22.16 -35.79
C ARG A 150 -1.57 21.40 -35.74
N ASP A 151 -2.63 22.08 -35.29
CA ASP A 151 -3.98 21.52 -35.38
C ASP A 151 -4.41 21.41 -36.87
N PRO A 152 -4.87 20.24 -37.35
CA PRO A 152 -5.30 20.05 -38.74
C PRO A 152 -6.50 20.92 -39.16
N THR A 153 -7.23 21.52 -38.21
CA THR A 153 -8.34 22.45 -38.47
C THR A 153 -7.90 23.91 -38.65
N SER A 154 -6.60 24.18 -38.49
CA SER A 154 -6.02 25.52 -38.60
C SER A 154 -6.09 26.12 -40.01
N SER A 155 -6.13 27.44 -40.09
CA SER A 155 -6.01 28.16 -41.37
C SER A 155 -4.68 27.86 -42.09
N PRO A 156 -4.68 27.67 -43.42
CA PRO A 156 -3.46 27.47 -44.21
C PRO A 156 -2.70 28.76 -44.53
N ASP A 157 -3.22 29.93 -44.11
CA ASP A 157 -2.60 31.22 -44.38
C ASP A 157 -1.28 31.38 -43.57
N PRO A 158 -0.12 31.64 -44.21
CA PRO A 158 1.14 31.87 -43.51
C PRO A 158 1.15 33.14 -42.64
N ALA A 159 0.20 34.06 -42.84
CA ALA A 159 0.01 35.23 -41.99
C ALA A 159 -0.96 34.99 -40.81
N ALA A 160 -1.60 33.82 -40.74
CA ALA A 160 -2.49 33.45 -39.65
C ALA A 160 -1.75 33.46 -38.32
N LYS A 161 -2.44 33.91 -37.27
CA LYS A 161 -1.89 34.02 -35.92
C LYS A 161 -2.40 32.89 -35.06
N VAL A 162 -1.61 32.50 -34.07
CA VAL A 162 -2.05 31.54 -33.05
C VAL A 162 -3.18 32.20 -32.24
N ASP A 163 -4.35 31.59 -32.28
CA ASP A 163 -5.54 32.01 -31.53
C ASP A 163 -5.63 31.28 -30.19
N ASN A 164 -5.20 30.02 -30.20
CA ASN A 164 -5.26 29.14 -29.05
C ASN A 164 -4.09 28.17 -29.06
N GLN A 165 -3.59 27.86 -27.88
CA GLN A 165 -2.55 26.87 -27.67
C GLN A 165 -2.91 25.95 -26.50
N ASP A 166 -2.60 24.67 -26.65
CA ASP A 166 -2.80 23.65 -25.63
C ASP A 166 -1.52 22.80 -25.51
N PRO A 167 -0.81 22.84 -24.37
CA PRO A 167 -1.13 23.51 -23.10
C PRO A 167 -1.05 25.05 -23.17
N SER A 168 -1.73 25.75 -22.26
CA SER A 168 -1.73 27.22 -22.19
C SER A 168 -0.37 27.79 -21.77
N ALA A 169 -0.11 29.05 -22.15
CA ALA A 169 1.08 29.80 -21.78
C ALA A 169 1.38 29.70 -20.27
N GLY A 170 2.65 29.51 -19.91
CA GLY A 170 3.10 29.47 -18.52
C GLY A 170 2.82 28.14 -17.81
N THR A 171 2.21 27.16 -18.47
CA THR A 171 2.04 25.82 -17.90
C THR A 171 3.37 25.07 -17.85
N MET A 172 3.65 24.38 -16.76
CA MET A 172 4.79 23.46 -16.66
C MET A 172 4.44 22.15 -17.37
N SER A 173 5.11 21.87 -18.50
CA SER A 173 4.92 20.60 -19.22
C SER A 173 6.20 19.77 -19.23
N PRO A 174 6.11 18.43 -19.21
CA PRO A 174 7.26 17.57 -19.40
C PRO A 174 7.97 17.88 -20.72
N LYS A 175 9.30 17.84 -20.72
CA LYS A 175 10.08 17.92 -21.96
C LYS A 175 9.64 16.84 -22.95
N GLY A 176 9.50 17.22 -24.21
CA GLY A 176 8.99 16.37 -25.29
C GLY A 176 7.49 16.39 -25.50
N THR A 177 6.72 17.14 -24.69
CA THR A 177 5.28 17.35 -24.88
C THR A 177 5.00 18.10 -26.18
N ALA A 178 3.96 17.68 -26.91
CA ALA A 178 3.47 18.36 -28.10
C ALA A 178 2.52 19.50 -27.71
N VAL A 179 2.88 20.73 -28.05
CA VAL A 179 2.05 21.93 -27.92
C VAL A 179 1.21 22.05 -29.19
N ARG A 180 -0.10 21.81 -29.06
CA ARG A 180 -1.06 21.96 -30.15
C ARG A 180 -1.42 23.43 -30.29
N VAL A 181 -1.17 23.99 -31.47
CA VAL A 181 -1.52 25.39 -31.80
C VAL A 181 -2.60 25.42 -32.87
N HIS A 182 -3.62 26.26 -32.64
CA HIS A 182 -4.68 26.54 -33.60
C HIS A 182 -4.47 27.93 -34.21
N PHE A 183 -4.38 28.00 -35.53
CA PHE A 183 -4.20 29.27 -36.25
C PHE A 183 -5.53 29.78 -36.81
N SER A 184 -5.88 31.03 -36.47
CA SER A 184 -7.02 31.76 -37.05
C SER A 184 -6.52 32.84 -38.01
N ALA A 185 -7.31 33.09 -39.07
CA ALA A 185 -7.04 34.08 -40.12
C ALA A 185 -7.68 35.44 -39.79
#